data_AF-A0A3C0KFK2-F1
#
_entry.id   AF-A0A3C0KFK2-F1
#
_cell.length_a   1.000
_cell.length_b   1.000
_cell.length_c   1.000
_cell.angle_alpha   90.00
_cell.angle_beta   90.00
_cell.angle_gamma   90.00
#
_symmetry.space_group_name_H-M   'P 1'
#
loop_
_entity.id
_entity.type
_entity.pdbx_description
1 polymer ?
#
loop_
_entity_poly.entity_id
_entity_poly.type
_entity_poly.pdbx_seq_one_letter_code
_entity_poly.pdbx_strand_id
1 'polypeptide(L)'
;CASGLEAVNLAAMKVRSGWEELVVAGGVESMSRVPIGADGGAWAQDPETNSATLFVPQGIGADLIATLNGFSRQDVDAFALESQRRATAARAAGHFERSLAPVRDALGQVILAQDEFIKPNTTLEGLAALKPSFAELGAMGFDAVA
;
A
#
# COMPACT_ATOMS: atom_id res chain seq x y z
N CYS A 1 -4.60 -6.37 -0.56
CA CYS A 1 -4.80 -4.90 -0.70
C CYS A 1 -6.26 -4.46 -0.53
N ALA A 2 -7.24 -5.11 -1.15
CA ALA A 2 -8.63 -4.62 -1.16
C ALA A 2 -9.47 -4.99 0.09
N SER A 3 -8.95 -5.79 1.02
CA SER A 3 -9.72 -6.42 2.10
C SER A 3 -10.52 -5.44 2.97
N GLY A 4 -9.94 -4.28 3.31
CA GLY A 4 -10.64 -3.27 4.12
C GLY A 4 -11.85 -2.65 3.40
N LEU A 5 -11.76 -2.45 2.07
CA LEU A 5 -12.90 -1.97 1.27
C LEU A 5 -13.91 -3.08 1.02
N GLU A 6 -13.45 -4.32 0.80
CA GLU A 6 -14.34 -5.46 0.62
C GLU A 6 -15.17 -5.75 1.88
N ALA A 7 -14.59 -5.55 3.08
CA ALA A 7 -15.35 -5.62 4.33
C ALA A 7 -16.53 -4.63 4.34
N VAL A 8 -16.34 -3.42 3.78
CA VAL A 8 -17.40 -2.42 3.62
C VAL A 8 -18.43 -2.86 2.59
N ASN A 9 -18.02 -3.45 1.47
CA ASN A 9 -18.93 -4.02 0.46
C ASN A 9 -19.82 -5.12 1.07
N LEU A 10 -19.22 -6.04 1.82
CA LEU A 10 -19.93 -7.12 2.52
C LEU A 10 -20.91 -6.55 3.55
N ALA A 11 -20.51 -5.55 4.33
CA ALA A 11 -21.39 -4.88 5.28
C ALA A 11 -22.60 -4.25 4.59
N ALA A 12 -22.37 -3.52 3.50
CA ALA A 12 -23.44 -2.94 2.70
C ALA A 12 -24.37 -4.02 2.12
N MET A 13 -23.84 -5.14 1.64
CA MET A 13 -24.65 -6.26 1.13
C MET A 13 -25.52 -6.89 2.21
N LYS A 14 -24.99 -7.07 3.43
CA LYS A 14 -25.76 -7.60 4.57
C LYS A 14 -26.90 -6.67 5.00
N VAL A 15 -26.64 -5.37 5.02
CA VAL A 15 -27.70 -4.37 5.29
C VAL A 15 -28.75 -4.41 4.19
N ARG A 16 -28.33 -4.45 2.93
CA ARG A 16 -29.25 -4.51 1.77
C ARG A 16 -30.07 -5.79 1.71
N SER A 17 -29.58 -6.91 2.23
CA SER A 17 -30.36 -8.16 2.26
C SER A 17 -31.50 -8.11 3.29
N GLY A 18 -31.51 -7.12 4.19
CA GLY A 18 -32.46 -7.01 5.28
C GLY A 18 -32.19 -7.99 6.41
N TRP A 19 -31.02 -8.62 6.45
CA TRP A 19 -30.65 -9.57 7.51
C TRP A 19 -29.85 -8.91 8.64
N GLU A 20 -29.22 -7.77 8.37
CA GLU A 20 -28.53 -6.96 9.36
C GLU A 20 -29.03 -5.52 9.29
N GLU A 21 -29.11 -4.85 10.43
CA GLU A 21 -29.49 -3.43 10.49
C GLU A 21 -28.27 -2.50 10.63
N LEU A 22 -27.20 -3.00 11.27
CA LEU A 22 -25.99 -2.23 11.54
C LEU A 22 -24.76 -3.15 11.54
N VAL A 23 -23.71 -2.75 10.83
CA VAL A 23 -22.47 -3.52 10.72
C VAL A 23 -21.26 -2.59 10.87
N VAL A 24 -20.28 -2.99 11.69
CA VAL A 24 -18.96 -2.32 11.75
C VAL A 24 -18.02 -3.03 10.78
N ALA A 25 -17.39 -2.28 9.88
CA ALA A 25 -16.50 -2.80 8.85
C ALA A 25 -15.22 -1.95 8.71
N GLY A 26 -14.15 -2.58 8.27
CA GLY A 26 -12.84 -1.95 8.08
C GLY A 26 -11.75 -3.01 7.94
N GLY A 27 -10.51 -2.62 8.25
CA GLY A 27 -9.37 -3.53 8.27
C GLY A 27 -8.29 -3.03 9.23
N VAL A 28 -7.36 -3.92 9.57
CA VAL A 28 -6.20 -3.61 10.40
C VAL A 28 -4.98 -4.31 9.84
N GLU A 29 -3.84 -3.62 9.83
CA GLU A 29 -2.56 -4.16 9.40
C GLU A 29 -1.44 -3.55 10.26
N SER A 30 -0.52 -4.38 10.74
CA SER A 30 0.63 -3.94 11.54
C SER A 30 1.92 -4.52 10.96
N MET A 31 2.32 -4.01 9.79
CA MET A 31 3.43 -4.58 8.98
C MET A 31 4.79 -4.58 9.69
N SER A 32 5.01 -3.71 10.69
CA SER A 32 6.22 -3.74 11.53
C SER A 32 6.28 -4.92 12.50
N ARG A 33 5.14 -5.59 12.75
CA ARG A 33 5.02 -6.78 13.62
C ARG A 33 4.76 -8.05 12.83
N VAL A 34 3.92 -7.96 11.80
CA VAL A 34 3.56 -9.07 10.91
C VAL A 34 3.88 -8.65 9.49
N PRO A 35 5.08 -8.97 8.97
CA PRO A 35 5.50 -8.56 7.64
C PRO A 35 4.62 -9.16 6.54
N ILE A 36 4.60 -8.52 5.37
CA ILE A 36 3.97 -9.09 4.18
C ILE A 36 4.57 -10.47 3.86
N GLY A 37 3.70 -11.45 3.60
CA GLY A 37 4.08 -12.83 3.30
C GLY A 37 4.28 -13.73 4.52
N ALA A 38 4.08 -13.23 5.75
CA ALA A 38 4.16 -14.05 6.97
C ALA A 38 3.11 -15.19 7.03
N ASP A 39 2.02 -15.06 6.29
CA ASP A 39 0.96 -16.06 6.10
C ASP A 39 1.32 -17.15 5.09
N GLY A 40 2.33 -16.89 4.25
CA GLY A 40 2.76 -17.76 3.17
C GLY A 40 1.72 -17.92 2.06
N GLY A 41 1.51 -19.17 1.62
CA GLY A 41 0.48 -19.49 0.63
C GLY A 41 1.01 -20.21 -0.61
N ALA A 42 0.24 -21.19 -1.07
CA ALA A 42 0.63 -22.08 -2.17
C ALA A 42 0.96 -21.32 -3.46
N TRP A 43 0.23 -20.23 -3.75
CA TRP A 43 0.43 -19.43 -4.95
C TRP A 43 1.90 -19.01 -5.16
N ALA A 44 2.58 -18.59 -4.09
CA ALA A 44 3.98 -18.18 -4.15
C ALA A 44 4.97 -19.28 -3.73
N GLN A 45 4.58 -20.17 -2.81
CA GLN A 45 5.53 -21.07 -2.12
C GLN A 45 5.46 -22.54 -2.57
N ASP A 46 4.39 -22.97 -3.22
CA ASP A 46 4.32 -24.31 -3.82
C ASP A 46 4.92 -24.26 -5.24
N PRO A 47 6.01 -24.98 -5.54
CA PRO A 47 6.70 -24.87 -6.84
C PRO A 47 5.82 -25.21 -8.04
N GLU A 48 4.94 -26.19 -7.91
CA GLU A 48 4.03 -26.60 -8.98
C GLU A 48 3.02 -25.47 -9.28
N THR A 49 2.35 -24.96 -8.25
CA THR A 49 1.39 -23.85 -8.38
C THR A 49 2.05 -22.56 -8.84
N ASN A 50 3.21 -22.21 -8.28
CA ASN A 50 3.94 -20.99 -8.63
C ASN A 50 4.30 -20.99 -10.12
N SER A 51 4.87 -22.10 -10.61
CA SER A 51 5.24 -22.25 -12.02
C SER A 51 4.00 -22.26 -12.93
N ALA A 52 2.93 -22.97 -12.54
CA ALA A 52 1.70 -23.04 -13.34
C ALA A 52 0.96 -21.70 -13.43
N THR A 53 1.09 -20.83 -12.42
CA THR A 53 0.39 -19.54 -12.35
C THR A 53 1.26 -18.36 -12.76
N LEU A 54 2.54 -18.59 -13.09
CA LEU A 54 3.51 -17.55 -13.46
C LEU A 54 3.56 -16.45 -12.39
N PHE A 55 3.76 -16.85 -11.14
CA PHE A 55 3.82 -15.89 -10.04
C PHE A 55 4.89 -14.82 -10.28
N VAL A 56 4.51 -13.55 -10.12
CA VAL A 56 5.39 -12.39 -10.24
C VAL A 56 5.16 -11.45 -9.05
N PRO A 57 6.22 -10.96 -8.38
CA PRO A 57 6.09 -9.94 -7.35
C PRO A 57 5.47 -8.65 -7.89
N GLN A 58 4.57 -8.05 -7.10
CA GLN A 58 3.84 -6.84 -7.48
C GLN A 58 4.70 -5.66 -7.97
N GLY A 59 5.94 -5.53 -7.47
CA GLY A 59 6.87 -4.48 -7.91
C GLY A 59 7.32 -4.64 -9.36
N ILE A 60 7.57 -5.88 -9.80
CA ILE A 60 7.94 -6.18 -11.19
C ILE A 60 6.75 -5.91 -12.12
N GLY A 61 5.54 -6.28 -11.70
CA GLY A 61 4.33 -5.92 -12.42
C GLY A 61 4.15 -4.40 -12.58
N ALA A 62 4.53 -3.61 -11.57
CA ALA A 62 4.49 -2.15 -11.66
C ALA A 62 5.52 -1.59 -12.67
N ASP A 63 6.74 -2.12 -12.68
CA ASP A 63 7.78 -1.76 -13.66
C ASP A 63 7.39 -2.16 -15.09
N LEU A 64 6.71 -3.30 -15.25
CA LEU A 64 6.14 -3.74 -16.53
C LEU A 64 5.06 -2.78 -17.02
N ILE A 65 4.14 -2.35 -16.14
CA ILE A 65 3.12 -1.33 -16.49
C ILE A 65 3.82 -0.04 -16.96
N ALA A 66 4.85 0.42 -16.25
CA ALA A 66 5.60 1.60 -16.65
C ALA A 66 6.25 1.42 -18.03
N THR A 67 6.86 0.26 -18.27
CA THR A 67 7.51 -0.08 -19.55
C THR A 67 6.50 -0.10 -20.70
N LEU A 68 5.38 -0.81 -20.54
CA LEU A 68 4.36 -0.96 -21.58
C LEU A 68 3.66 0.35 -21.95
N ASN A 69 3.53 1.26 -20.97
CA ASN A 69 2.83 2.54 -21.17
C ASN A 69 3.80 3.71 -21.38
N GLY A 70 5.11 3.47 -21.38
CA GLY A 70 6.13 4.50 -21.59
C GLY A 70 6.24 5.51 -20.45
N PHE A 71 5.91 5.15 -19.21
CA PHE A 71 6.14 6.00 -18.06
C PHE A 71 7.62 5.99 -17.69
N SER A 72 8.26 7.15 -17.82
CA SER A 72 9.66 7.33 -17.44
C SER A 72 9.81 7.36 -15.92
N ARG A 73 11.05 7.20 -15.45
CA ARG A 73 11.40 7.42 -14.03
C ARG A 73 10.96 8.82 -13.55
N GLN A 74 11.12 9.83 -14.40
CA GLN A 74 10.72 11.19 -14.05
C GLN A 74 9.20 11.33 -13.89
N ASP A 75 8.40 10.62 -14.70
CA ASP A 75 6.93 10.66 -14.60
C ASP A 75 6.44 10.08 -13.27
N VAL A 76 6.97 8.92 -12.89
CA VAL A 76 6.58 8.26 -11.63
C VAL A 76 7.12 9.01 -10.41
N ASP A 77 8.32 9.61 -10.48
CA ASP A 77 8.85 10.47 -9.43
C ASP A 77 8.03 11.77 -9.30
N ALA A 78 7.57 12.37 -10.40
CA ALA A 78 6.71 13.55 -10.38
C ALA A 78 5.37 13.26 -9.70
N PHE A 79 4.78 12.09 -9.96
CA PHE A 79 3.57 11.65 -9.27
C PHE A 79 3.81 11.46 -7.76
N ALA A 80 4.93 10.82 -7.39
CA ALA A 80 5.30 10.63 -5.99
C ALA A 80 5.50 11.96 -5.24
N LEU A 81 6.17 12.95 -5.87
CA LEU A 81 6.34 14.30 -5.33
C LEU A 81 4.99 14.97 -5.09
N GLU A 82 4.10 14.94 -6.09
CA GLU A 82 2.78 15.56 -6.00
C GLU A 82 1.95 14.93 -4.87
N SER A 83 2.06 13.61 -4.67
CA SER A 83 1.44 12.92 -3.54
C SER A 83 1.96 13.43 -2.19
N GLN A 84 3.28 13.58 -2.02
CA GLN A 84 3.87 14.11 -0.79
C GLN A 84 3.45 15.56 -0.53
N ARG A 85 3.38 16.39 -1.59
CA ARG A 85 2.92 17.78 -1.52
C ARG A 85 1.46 17.87 -1.08
N ARG A 86 0.56 17.05 -1.67
CA ARG A 86 -0.85 16.99 -1.30
C ARG A 86 -1.05 16.53 0.14
N ALA A 87 -0.38 15.46 0.55
CA ALA A 87 -0.48 14.94 1.92
C ALA A 87 0.00 15.97 2.95
N THR A 88 1.13 16.65 2.67
CA THR A 88 1.66 17.72 3.50
C THR A 88 0.67 18.88 3.63
N ALA A 89 0.11 19.34 2.50
CA ALA A 89 -0.87 20.43 2.49
C ALA A 89 -2.16 20.05 3.23
N ALA A 90 -2.67 18.83 3.04
CA ALA A 90 -3.88 18.35 3.71
C ALA A 90 -3.70 18.26 5.22
N ARG A 91 -2.54 17.80 5.69
CA ARG A 91 -2.20 17.80 7.12
C ARG A 91 -2.11 19.22 7.68
N ALA A 92 -1.46 20.14 6.97
CA ALA A 92 -1.34 21.54 7.41
C ALA A 92 -2.69 22.28 7.43
N ALA A 93 -3.62 21.91 6.54
CA ALA A 93 -4.97 22.47 6.47
C ALA A 93 -5.96 21.81 7.45
N GLY A 94 -5.53 20.86 8.28
CA GLY A 94 -6.39 20.20 9.26
C GLY A 94 -7.43 19.24 8.65
N HIS A 95 -7.28 18.82 7.38
CA HIS A 95 -8.28 17.98 6.71
C HIS A 95 -8.53 16.62 7.41
N PHE A 96 -7.55 16.13 8.17
CA PHE A 96 -7.61 14.83 8.84
C PHE A 96 -8.08 14.89 10.31
N GLU A 97 -8.27 16.09 10.87
CA GLU A 97 -8.52 16.28 12.31
C GLU A 97 -9.77 15.56 12.83
N ARG A 98 -10.79 15.39 11.99
CA ARG A 98 -12.06 14.73 12.37
C ARG A 98 -12.08 13.22 12.12
N SER A 99 -11.05 12.67 11.48
CA SER A 99 -11.04 11.26 11.05
C SER A 99 -9.86 10.47 11.57
N LEU A 100 -8.80 11.13 12.06
CA LEU A 100 -7.71 10.47 12.76
C LEU A 100 -7.99 10.39 14.27
N ALA A 101 -8.10 9.16 14.78
CA ALA A 101 -8.16 8.89 16.20
C ALA A 101 -6.72 8.69 16.74
N PRO A 102 -6.25 9.49 17.73
CA PRO A 102 -4.92 9.29 18.31
C PRO A 102 -4.77 7.91 18.95
N VAL A 103 -3.67 7.22 18.65
CA VAL A 103 -3.27 5.99 19.34
C VAL A 103 -2.70 6.37 20.70
N ARG A 104 -3.23 5.75 21.76
CA ARG A 104 -2.84 6.01 23.15
C ARG A 104 -2.43 4.73 23.86
N ASP A 105 -1.59 4.86 24.87
CA ASP A 105 -1.26 3.77 25.78
C ASP A 105 -2.36 3.55 26.83
N ALA A 106 -2.15 2.58 27.72
CA ALA A 106 -3.10 2.25 28.80
C ALA A 106 -3.25 3.38 29.85
N LEU A 107 -2.33 4.33 29.91
CA LEU A 107 -2.36 5.49 30.81
C LEU A 107 -3.00 6.72 30.13
N GLY A 108 -3.41 6.59 28.85
CA GLY A 108 -3.97 7.66 28.05
C GLY A 108 -2.95 8.58 27.40
N GLN A 109 -1.65 8.29 27.51
CA GLN A 109 -0.61 9.06 26.83
C GLN A 109 -0.64 8.80 25.32
N VAL A 110 -0.46 9.85 24.52
CA VAL A 110 -0.47 9.74 23.06
C VAL A 110 0.83 9.07 22.59
N ILE A 111 0.68 7.96 21.86
CA ILE A 111 1.78 7.26 21.18
C ILE A 111 1.97 7.88 19.78
N LEU A 112 0.87 8.01 19.01
CA LEU A 112 0.89 8.59 17.67
C LEU A 112 -0.45 9.27 17.37
N ALA A 113 -0.41 10.48 16.81
CA ALA A 113 -1.61 11.26 16.48
C ALA A 113 -1.64 11.76 15.02
N GLN A 114 -0.59 11.52 14.24
CA GLN A 114 -0.44 12.02 12.88
C GLN A 114 0.26 10.97 12.02
N ASP A 115 0.03 11.03 10.70
CA ASP A 115 0.75 10.19 9.75
C ASP A 115 2.24 10.53 9.72
N GLU A 116 3.07 9.59 10.16
CA GLU A 116 4.53 9.78 10.28
C GLU A 116 5.30 9.56 8.97
N PHE A 117 4.66 8.96 7.95
CA PHE A 117 5.35 8.62 6.69
C PHE A 117 5.42 9.76 5.67
N ILE A 118 4.68 10.85 5.91
CA ILE A 118 4.71 12.07 5.08
C ILE A 118 6.10 12.70 5.18
N LYS A 119 6.71 13.00 4.03
CA LYS A 119 8.04 13.60 3.88
C LYS A 119 7.88 15.00 3.25
N PRO A 120 7.68 16.06 4.05
CA PRO A 120 7.36 17.40 3.55
C PRO A 120 8.42 18.01 2.63
N ASN A 121 9.67 17.56 2.78
CA ASN A 121 10.83 18.08 2.06
C ASN A 121 11.23 17.17 0.88
N THR A 122 10.34 16.30 0.40
CA THR A 122 10.60 15.51 -0.81
C THR A 122 10.88 16.44 -1.99
N THR A 123 11.94 16.15 -2.75
CA THR A 123 12.31 16.87 -3.98
C THR A 123 12.49 15.88 -5.13
N LEU A 124 12.42 16.35 -6.38
CA LEU A 124 12.67 15.50 -7.55
C LEU A 124 14.10 14.97 -7.54
N GLU A 125 15.08 15.79 -7.17
CA GLU A 125 16.49 15.39 -7.11
C GLU A 125 16.70 14.28 -6.07
N GLY A 126 16.05 14.42 -4.91
CA GLY A 126 16.10 13.41 -3.86
C GLY A 126 15.44 12.10 -4.27
N LEU A 127 14.30 12.17 -4.98
CA LEU A 127 13.64 10.99 -5.53
C LEU A 127 14.49 10.33 -6.61
N ALA A 128 15.03 11.09 -7.58
CA ALA A 128 15.84 10.58 -8.67
C ALA A 128 17.12 9.87 -8.19
N ALA A 129 17.68 10.29 -7.04
CA ALA A 129 18.85 9.66 -6.43
C ALA A 129 18.56 8.27 -5.83
N LEU A 130 17.29 7.88 -5.65
CA LEU A 130 16.93 6.58 -5.10
C LEU A 130 17.21 5.46 -6.10
N LYS A 131 17.76 4.35 -5.58
CA LYS A 131 17.97 3.12 -6.36
C LYS A 131 16.64 2.42 -6.65
N PRO A 132 16.48 1.77 -7.82
CA PRO A 132 15.31 0.94 -8.10
C PRO A 132 15.15 -0.16 -7.05
N SER A 133 13.95 -0.29 -6.47
CA SER A 133 13.71 -1.19 -5.33
C SER A 133 13.58 -2.67 -5.72
N PHE A 134 13.25 -2.97 -6.98
CA PHE A 134 12.95 -4.34 -7.43
C PHE A 134 13.96 -4.90 -8.43
N ALA A 135 15.03 -4.17 -8.74
CA ALA A 135 16.03 -4.61 -9.73
C ALA A 135 16.69 -5.97 -9.39
N GLU A 136 17.01 -6.20 -8.11
CA GLU A 136 17.58 -7.48 -7.68
C GLU A 136 16.57 -8.62 -7.82
N LEU A 137 15.29 -8.38 -7.50
CA LEU A 137 14.22 -9.36 -7.67
C LEU A 137 13.98 -9.66 -9.16
N GLY A 138 13.98 -8.64 -10.03
CA GLY A 138 13.88 -8.82 -11.47
C GLY A 138 15.00 -9.73 -12.00
N ALA A 139 16.23 -9.46 -11.58
CA ALA A 139 17.41 -10.24 -11.93
C ALA A 139 17.41 -11.70 -11.41
N MET A 140 16.58 -12.02 -10.40
CA MET A 140 16.38 -13.40 -9.92
C MET A 140 15.48 -14.25 -10.85
N GLY A 141 15.05 -13.69 -11.98
CA GLY A 141 14.30 -14.39 -13.02
C GLY A 141 12.85 -13.92 -13.18
N PHE A 142 12.36 -13.03 -12.32
CA PHE A 142 11.00 -12.51 -12.43
C PHE A 142 10.79 -11.60 -13.66
N ASP A 143 11.85 -10.96 -14.16
CA ASP A 143 11.80 -10.20 -15.43
C ASP A 143 11.55 -11.11 -16.64
N ALA A 144 11.88 -12.41 -16.55
CA ALA A 144 11.65 -13.36 -17.64
C ALA A 144 10.23 -13.98 -17.59
N VAL A 145 9.55 -13.86 -16.45
CA VAL A 145 8.17 -14.35 -16.24
C VAL A 145 7.15 -13.27 -16.60
N ALA A 146 7.49 -12.00 -16.32
CA ALA A 146 6.68 -10.81 -16.61
C ALA A 146 6.68 -10.46 -18.10
#